data_AF-A0A2C9LF06-F1
#
_entry.id   AF-A0A2C9LF06-F1
#
_cell.length_a   1.000
_cell.length_b   1.000
_cell.length_c   1.000
_cell.angle_alpha   90.00
_cell.angle_beta   90.00
_cell.angle_gamma   90.00
#
_symmetry.space_group_name_H-M   'P 1'
#
loop_
_entity.id
_entity.type
_entity.pdbx_description
1 polymer ?
#
loop_
_entity_poly.entity_id
_entity_poly.type
_entity_poly.pdbx_seq_one_letter_code
_entity_poly.pdbx_strand_id
1 'polypeptide(L)'
;AGFGNGQDPFSISRNIVHGQFGKGENYSSAHNETAYPTRLLVVRDPFSRLLASYLDKVYLPDFWSFEAKEIQRGRRECSSDFLRKHFEQMASKFQRTGQSYSTCSERMCAKYLTFAEFVEGSFQRQEPHWTPIHQICNPCAFKATHIVHLESFSQDVKPILAKMEMGHILNGMDQNKQVELEMDMLINYHFERIKEIEVYMFYRSCITLRELAYRLWQTFQWKGYIDPERTYIVPDDTYAESTIKNDLVTQVRRARESGLGKADLMVSARERFQAQVYQTLPKYLFENLMIKYKTDFQLFGYEDTRDSMYSSLYNSDLTETYTNLNSNQKNS
;
A
#
# COMPACT_ATOMS: atom_id res chain seq x y z
N ALA A 1 -26.27 10.77 4.77
CA ALA A 1 -26.74 10.01 3.61
C ALA A 1 -26.61 8.53 3.92
N GLY A 2 -27.67 7.94 4.49
CA GLY A 2 -27.66 6.55 4.95
C GLY A 2 -28.00 5.61 3.81
N PHE A 3 -27.20 4.56 3.65
CA PHE A 3 -27.55 3.42 2.82
C PHE A 3 -28.96 2.94 3.16
N GLY A 4 -29.79 2.74 2.14
CA GLY A 4 -31.05 2.03 2.31
C GLY A 4 -30.76 0.61 2.78
N ASN A 5 -31.54 0.13 3.75
CA ASN A 5 -31.51 -1.24 4.25
C ASN A 5 -31.42 -2.25 3.08
N GLY A 6 -30.25 -2.88 2.87
CA GLY A 6 -30.15 -4.08 2.02
C GLY A 6 -29.02 -4.17 0.99
N GLN A 7 -28.19 -3.14 0.76
CA GLN A 7 -27.02 -3.30 -0.12
C GLN A 7 -25.79 -3.78 0.66
N ASP A 8 -25.12 -4.82 0.14
CA ASP A 8 -23.86 -5.34 0.67
C ASP A 8 -22.76 -4.26 0.53
N PRO A 9 -22.16 -3.76 1.63
CA PRO A 9 -21.11 -2.74 1.56
C PRO A 9 -19.88 -3.20 0.76
N PHE A 10 -19.64 -4.51 0.64
CA PHE A 10 -18.53 -5.05 -0.16
C PHE A 10 -18.79 -5.05 -1.67
N SER A 11 -20.03 -4.78 -2.10
CA SER A 11 -20.38 -4.61 -3.51
C SER A 11 -20.09 -3.20 -4.05
N ILE A 12 -19.75 -2.26 -3.18
CA ILE A 12 -19.53 -0.87 -3.54
C ILE A 12 -18.13 -0.69 -4.14
N SER A 13 -18.06 -0.17 -5.36
CA SER A 13 -16.76 0.07 -5.99
C SER A 13 -16.02 1.24 -5.35
N ARG A 14 -14.68 1.15 -5.34
CA ARG A 14 -13.79 2.21 -4.85
C ARG A 14 -14.05 3.57 -5.53
N ASN A 15 -14.40 3.55 -6.83
CA ASN A 15 -14.75 4.74 -7.59
C ASN A 15 -16.00 5.43 -7.04
N ILE A 16 -17.03 4.65 -6.66
CA ILE A 16 -18.26 5.21 -6.08
C ILE A 16 -17.98 5.77 -4.68
N VAL A 17 -17.17 5.07 -3.86
CA VAL A 17 -16.74 5.55 -2.54
C VAL A 17 -16.04 6.92 -2.63
N HIS A 18 -15.12 7.10 -3.57
CA HIS A 18 -14.39 8.36 -3.69
C HIS A 18 -15.13 9.44 -4.49
N GLY A 19 -16.00 9.09 -5.42
CA GLY A 19 -16.64 10.03 -6.34
C GLY A 19 -18.08 10.43 -5.98
N GLN A 20 -18.91 9.49 -5.51
CA GLN A 20 -20.35 9.72 -5.34
C GLN A 20 -20.80 9.83 -3.89
N PHE A 21 -20.18 9.08 -2.96
CA PHE A 21 -20.58 9.12 -1.56
C PHE A 21 -20.09 10.37 -0.80
N GLY A 22 -19.36 11.26 -1.49
CA GLY A 22 -18.84 12.50 -0.94
C GLY A 22 -17.77 12.26 0.13
N LYS A 23 -17.06 13.32 0.47
CA LYS A 23 -16.35 13.38 1.76
C LYS A 23 -17.47 13.61 2.79
N GLY A 24 -17.60 12.73 3.79
CA GLY A 24 -18.60 12.92 4.86
C GLY A 24 -18.51 14.33 5.48
N GLU A 25 -19.45 14.68 6.34
CA GLU A 25 -19.37 15.98 7.02
C GLU A 25 -18.14 16.01 7.96
N ASN A 26 -17.38 17.11 7.90
CA ASN A 26 -16.26 17.29 8.82
C ASN A 26 -16.81 17.34 10.24
N TYR A 27 -16.25 16.51 11.12
CA TYR A 27 -16.55 16.58 12.54
C TYR A 27 -16.19 17.98 13.07
N SER A 28 -17.10 18.56 13.83
CA SER A 28 -16.94 19.87 14.46
C SER A 28 -17.37 19.79 15.92
N SER A 29 -16.91 20.72 16.75
CA SER A 29 -17.31 20.82 18.16
C SER A 29 -18.81 21.08 18.37
N ALA A 30 -19.56 21.38 17.30
CA ALA A 30 -21.02 21.49 17.33
C ALA A 30 -21.72 20.11 17.24
N HIS A 31 -21.00 19.04 16.88
CA HIS A 31 -21.54 17.68 16.87
C HIS A 31 -21.71 17.21 18.32
N ASN A 32 -22.97 17.06 18.72
CA ASN A 32 -23.32 16.63 20.07
C ASN A 32 -22.87 15.19 20.32
N GLU A 33 -22.00 14.98 21.31
CA GLU A 33 -21.50 13.66 21.71
C GLU A 33 -22.62 12.69 22.10
N THR A 34 -23.77 13.19 22.58
CA THR A 34 -24.94 12.35 22.87
C THR A 34 -25.68 11.90 21.62
N ALA A 35 -25.61 12.68 20.54
CA ALA A 35 -26.19 12.30 19.24
C ALA A 35 -25.34 11.27 18.49
N TYR A 36 -24.03 11.23 18.76
CA TYR A 36 -23.08 10.27 18.17
C TYR A 36 -22.37 9.45 19.25
N PRO A 37 -23.06 8.52 19.92
CA PRO A 37 -22.47 7.72 21.01
C PRO A 37 -21.37 6.75 20.53
N THR A 38 -21.41 6.37 19.25
CA THR A 38 -20.38 5.54 18.60
C THR A 38 -19.52 6.43 17.69
N ARG A 39 -18.24 6.58 18.05
CA ARG A 39 -17.25 7.39 17.32
C ARG A 39 -16.02 6.53 17.09
N LEU A 40 -15.83 6.11 15.85
CA LEU A 40 -14.80 5.16 15.46
C LEU A 40 -13.62 5.89 14.84
N LEU A 41 -12.43 5.67 15.39
CA LEU A 41 -11.19 6.07 14.76
C LEU A 41 -10.45 4.82 14.30
N VAL A 42 -10.33 4.64 12.99
CA VAL A 42 -9.55 3.55 12.40
C VAL A 42 -8.12 3.99 12.19
N VAL A 43 -7.18 3.25 12.76
CA VAL A 43 -5.74 3.50 12.71
C VAL A 43 -5.02 2.31 12.07
N ARG A 44 -3.77 2.50 11.70
CA ARG A 44 -2.91 1.46 11.11
C ARG A 44 -1.48 1.71 11.52
N ASP A 45 -0.66 0.67 11.59
CA ASP A 45 0.78 0.81 11.76
C ASP A 45 1.33 1.83 10.75
N PRO A 46 2.00 2.91 11.19
CA PRO A 46 2.47 3.97 10.31
C PRO A 46 3.35 3.49 9.16
N PHE A 47 4.21 2.49 9.40
CA PHE A 47 5.10 1.97 8.36
C PHE A 47 4.35 1.11 7.33
N SER A 48 3.47 0.24 7.78
CA SER A 48 2.59 -0.54 6.92
C SER A 48 1.67 0.35 6.10
N ARG A 49 1.17 1.43 6.69
CA ARG A 49 0.33 2.44 6.00
C ARG A 49 1.10 3.19 4.92
N LEU A 50 2.32 3.64 5.22
CA LEU A 50 3.17 4.34 4.25
C LEU A 50 3.53 3.43 3.07
N LEU A 51 3.90 2.17 3.34
CA LEU A 51 4.22 1.20 2.29
C LEU A 51 2.98 0.87 1.45
N ALA A 52 1.81 0.65 2.07
CA ALA A 52 0.58 0.43 1.33
C ALA A 52 0.20 1.64 0.46
N SER A 53 0.44 2.86 0.94
CA SER A 53 0.24 4.08 0.16
C SER A 53 1.15 4.11 -1.06
N TYR A 54 2.43 3.78 -0.89
CA TYR A 54 3.34 3.64 -2.03
C TYR A 54 2.84 2.60 -3.03
N LEU A 55 2.51 1.39 -2.59
CA LEU A 55 2.09 0.31 -3.48
C LEU A 55 0.79 0.63 -4.24
N ASP A 56 -0.23 1.09 -3.52
CA ASP A 56 -1.57 1.28 -4.09
C ASP A 56 -1.67 2.58 -4.89
N LYS A 57 -0.86 3.59 -4.56
CA LYS A 57 -0.97 4.93 -5.16
C LYS A 57 0.14 5.28 -6.15
N VAL A 58 1.37 4.83 -5.89
CA VAL A 58 2.56 5.26 -6.62
C VAL A 58 3.15 4.13 -7.47
N TYR A 59 3.23 2.91 -6.96
CA TYR A 59 3.66 1.77 -7.77
C TYR A 59 2.57 1.36 -8.77
N LEU A 60 1.32 1.32 -8.30
CA LEU A 60 0.14 1.29 -9.15
C LEU A 60 -0.23 2.70 -9.61
N PRO A 61 -0.85 2.86 -10.79
CA PRO A 61 -0.93 4.15 -11.48
C PRO A 61 -2.03 5.09 -10.95
N ASP A 62 -2.40 5.05 -9.67
CA ASP A 62 -3.49 5.92 -9.18
C ASP A 62 -3.05 7.40 -9.16
N PHE A 63 -1.88 7.68 -8.58
CA PHE A 63 -1.40 9.04 -8.29
C PHE A 63 -0.36 9.56 -9.31
N TRP A 64 -0.17 8.87 -10.42
CA TRP A 64 0.86 9.22 -11.41
C TRP A 64 0.63 10.58 -12.06
N SER A 65 -0.62 10.95 -12.36
CA SER A 65 -0.91 12.22 -13.03
C SER A 65 -0.83 13.45 -12.11
N PHE A 66 -0.65 13.25 -10.80
CA PHE A 66 -0.59 14.32 -9.80
C PHE A 66 0.51 14.10 -8.75
N GLU A 67 0.27 13.45 -7.59
CA GLU A 67 1.25 13.42 -6.49
C GLU A 67 2.62 12.88 -6.91
N ALA A 68 2.66 11.74 -7.61
CA ALA A 68 3.93 11.15 -8.01
C ALA A 68 4.69 12.03 -9.02
N LYS A 69 3.96 12.70 -9.92
CA LYS A 69 4.53 13.65 -10.88
C LYS A 69 5.09 14.90 -10.19
N GLU A 70 4.41 15.41 -9.17
CA GLU A 70 4.89 16.54 -8.39
C GLU A 70 6.14 16.17 -7.58
N ILE A 71 6.14 14.99 -6.94
CA ILE A 71 7.33 14.47 -6.27
C ILE A 71 8.49 14.36 -7.25
N GLN A 72 8.28 13.79 -8.43
CA GLN A 72 9.34 13.63 -9.42
C GLN A 72 9.83 14.96 -10.03
N ARG A 73 8.95 15.95 -10.22
CA ARG A 73 9.32 17.29 -10.71
C ARG A 73 10.32 18.00 -9.78
N GLY A 74 10.20 17.79 -8.47
CA GLY A 74 11.12 18.33 -7.49
C GLY A 74 12.52 17.71 -7.53
N ARG A 75 12.73 16.61 -8.27
CA ARG A 75 13.98 15.83 -8.23
C ARG A 75 14.89 16.08 -9.43
N ARG A 76 16.18 16.24 -9.13
CA ARG A 76 17.27 16.28 -10.11
C ARG A 76 17.95 14.92 -10.28
N GLU A 77 17.99 14.10 -9.24
CA GLU A 77 18.73 12.84 -9.20
C GLU A 77 17.83 11.66 -8.82
N CYS A 78 18.17 10.50 -9.41
CA CYS A 78 17.56 9.22 -9.07
C CYS A 78 18.16 8.65 -7.80
N SER A 79 17.31 8.08 -6.94
CA SER A 79 17.81 7.12 -5.95
C SER A 79 18.21 5.81 -6.65
N SER A 80 19.40 5.31 -6.32
CA SER A 80 19.82 3.94 -6.64
C SER A 80 19.32 3.02 -5.52
N ASP A 81 18.14 2.44 -5.68
CA ASP A 81 17.55 1.57 -4.66
C ASP A 81 17.11 0.19 -5.15
N PHE A 82 16.65 -0.65 -4.22
CA PHE A 82 16.18 -2.01 -4.51
C PHE A 82 15.14 -2.05 -5.64
N LEU A 83 14.21 -1.09 -5.67
CA LEU A 83 13.16 -1.01 -6.68
C LEU A 83 13.67 -0.47 -8.01
N ARG A 84 14.81 0.24 -8.06
CA ARG A 84 15.41 0.68 -9.32
C ARG A 84 15.68 -0.50 -10.26
N LYS A 85 16.29 -1.57 -9.77
CA LYS A 85 16.57 -2.79 -10.57
C LYS A 85 15.28 -3.44 -11.06
N HIS A 86 14.25 -3.50 -10.21
CA HIS A 86 12.93 -3.98 -10.58
C HIS A 86 12.35 -3.16 -11.74
N PHE A 87 12.43 -1.83 -11.65
CA PHE A 87 11.96 -0.94 -12.71
C PHE A 87 12.75 -1.04 -14.00
N GLU A 88 14.07 -1.28 -13.94
CA GLU A 88 14.90 -1.52 -15.12
C GLU A 88 14.45 -2.78 -15.88
N GLN A 89 14.18 -3.86 -15.14
CA GLN A 89 13.64 -5.10 -15.70
C GLN A 89 12.24 -4.92 -16.28
N MET A 90 11.40 -4.12 -15.63
CA MET A 90 10.09 -3.78 -16.17
C MET A 90 10.20 -2.95 -17.45
N ALA A 91 11.08 -1.95 -17.47
CA ALA A 91 11.30 -1.09 -18.62
C ALA A 91 11.75 -1.93 -19.82
N SER A 92 12.66 -2.89 -19.63
CA SER A 92 13.10 -3.78 -20.70
C SER A 92 12.00 -4.74 -21.17
N LYS A 93 11.15 -5.23 -20.26
CA LYS A 93 10.06 -6.15 -20.58
C LYS A 93 8.88 -5.50 -21.31
N PHE A 94 8.57 -4.23 -21.02
CA PHE A 94 7.38 -3.53 -21.51
C PHE A 94 7.70 -2.33 -22.40
N GLN A 95 8.87 -2.32 -23.07
CA GLN A 95 9.32 -1.23 -23.93
C GLN A 95 8.27 -0.88 -25.00
N ARG A 96 7.92 0.40 -25.12
CA ARG A 96 7.06 0.91 -26.20
C ARG A 96 7.80 1.62 -27.33
N THR A 97 9.00 2.17 -27.06
CA THR A 97 9.69 3.11 -27.95
C THR A 97 11.17 2.76 -28.22
N GLY A 98 11.59 1.51 -27.94
CA GLY A 98 12.97 1.07 -28.18
C GLY A 98 14.03 1.72 -27.28
N GLN A 99 13.62 2.51 -26.29
CA GLN A 99 14.48 3.02 -25.21
C GLN A 99 14.27 2.18 -23.94
N SER A 100 15.32 1.50 -23.49
CA SER A 100 15.31 0.56 -22.36
C SER A 100 15.63 1.22 -21.01
N TYR A 101 15.16 2.43 -20.75
CA TYR A 101 15.65 3.21 -19.62
C TYR A 101 14.54 3.57 -18.63
N SER A 102 14.49 2.89 -17.48
CA SER A 102 13.71 3.29 -16.31
C SER A 102 14.38 4.47 -15.59
N THR A 103 14.53 5.57 -16.29
CA THR A 103 15.26 6.75 -15.81
C THR A 103 14.31 7.72 -15.11
N CYS A 104 14.81 8.46 -14.12
CA CYS A 104 14.03 9.55 -13.49
C CYS A 104 13.74 10.71 -14.45
N SER A 105 14.25 10.66 -15.68
CA SER A 105 13.89 11.58 -16.75
C SER A 105 12.54 11.26 -17.38
N GLU A 106 11.91 10.10 -17.14
CA GLU A 106 10.50 9.86 -17.49
C GLU A 106 9.55 10.62 -16.54
N ARG A 107 9.76 11.94 -16.47
CA ARG A 107 9.03 12.90 -15.63
C ARG A 107 7.57 13.04 -16.01
N MET A 108 7.22 12.64 -17.23
CA MET A 108 5.84 12.68 -17.67
C MET A 108 5.01 11.68 -16.88
N CYS A 109 5.52 10.47 -16.65
CA CYS A 109 4.71 9.34 -16.21
C CYS A 109 4.85 8.99 -14.73
N ALA A 110 5.95 9.39 -14.07
CA ALA A 110 6.21 9.08 -12.65
C ALA A 110 6.15 7.60 -12.25
N LYS A 111 6.17 6.70 -13.23
CA LYS A 111 5.94 5.26 -13.05
C LYS A 111 7.11 4.46 -12.48
N TYR A 112 8.26 5.12 -12.39
CA TYR A 112 9.52 4.58 -11.86
C TYR A 112 9.98 5.33 -10.61
N LEU A 113 9.05 6.02 -9.94
CA LEU A 113 9.30 6.63 -8.64
C LEU A 113 9.49 5.52 -7.61
N THR A 114 10.67 5.47 -7.02
CA THR A 114 11.05 4.47 -6.03
C THR A 114 10.50 4.81 -4.64
N PHE A 115 10.60 3.87 -3.70
CA PHE A 115 10.08 4.09 -2.35
C PHE A 115 10.85 5.18 -1.63
N ALA A 116 12.19 5.20 -1.72
CA ALA A 116 12.98 6.25 -1.11
C ALA A 116 12.62 7.64 -1.65
N GLU A 117 12.39 7.73 -2.95
CA GLU A 117 12.01 8.98 -3.59
C GLU A 117 10.61 9.45 -3.19
N PHE A 118 9.67 8.51 -3.06
CA PHE A 118 8.34 8.76 -2.52
C PHE A 118 8.39 9.22 -1.06
N VAL A 119 9.17 8.56 -0.19
CA VAL A 119 9.28 8.92 1.23
C VAL A 119 9.81 10.34 1.37
N GLU A 120 10.86 10.71 0.63
CA GLU A 120 11.40 12.07 0.61
C GLU A 120 10.34 13.10 0.15
N GLY A 121 9.62 12.81 -0.94
CA GLY A 121 8.53 13.66 -1.41
C GLY A 121 7.37 13.79 -0.41
N SER A 122 7.09 12.74 0.36
CA SER A 122 6.00 12.68 1.33
C SER A 122 6.16 13.66 2.51
N PHE A 123 7.35 14.21 2.73
CA PHE A 123 7.58 15.27 3.72
C PHE A 123 7.12 16.64 3.24
N GLN A 124 7.10 16.87 1.92
CA GLN A 124 6.73 18.14 1.31
C GLN A 124 5.27 18.17 0.85
N ARG A 125 4.63 16.99 0.74
CA ARG A 125 3.28 16.81 0.22
C ARG A 125 2.35 16.35 1.35
N GLN A 126 1.40 17.19 1.74
CA GLN A 126 0.33 16.78 2.65
C GLN A 126 -0.70 15.96 1.88
N GLU A 127 -0.90 14.71 2.28
CA GLU A 127 -1.86 13.83 1.64
C GLU A 127 -2.40 12.81 2.66
N PRO A 128 -3.73 12.61 2.75
CA PRO A 128 -4.35 11.76 3.77
C PRO A 128 -3.93 10.29 3.84
N HIS A 129 -3.22 9.73 2.86
CA HIS A 129 -2.75 8.34 2.90
C HIS A 129 -1.40 8.21 3.63
N TRP A 130 -0.58 9.27 3.68
CA TRP A 130 0.72 9.26 4.39
C TRP A 130 0.90 10.39 5.42
N THR A 131 -0.04 11.31 5.57
CA THR A 131 -0.07 12.23 6.73
C THR A 131 -0.36 11.44 8.01
N PRO A 132 0.31 11.68 9.15
CA PRO A 132 0.00 11.01 10.42
C PRO A 132 -1.50 11.08 10.79
N ILE A 133 -2.05 9.99 11.31
CA ILE A 133 -3.50 9.89 11.59
C ILE A 133 -3.92 10.93 12.63
N HIS A 134 -3.11 11.18 13.68
CA HIS A 134 -3.42 12.21 14.68
C HIS A 134 -3.56 13.63 14.09
N GLN A 135 -2.95 13.89 12.93
CA GLN A 135 -3.06 15.18 12.21
C GLN A 135 -4.29 15.22 11.29
N ILE A 136 -4.67 14.09 10.71
CA ILE A 136 -5.88 13.98 9.89
C ILE A 136 -7.13 14.05 10.78
N CYS A 137 -7.10 13.33 11.90
CA CYS A 137 -8.16 13.28 12.90
C CYS A 137 -7.54 13.25 14.30
N ASN A 138 -7.69 14.37 15.03
CA ASN A 138 -7.19 14.46 16.40
C ASN A 138 -8.10 13.62 17.33
N PRO A 139 -7.60 12.53 17.94
CA PRO A 139 -8.43 11.64 18.75
C PRO A 139 -8.99 12.30 20.01
N CYS A 140 -8.29 13.31 20.57
CA CYS A 140 -8.72 14.05 21.75
C CYS A 140 -9.87 15.02 21.42
N ALA A 141 -9.80 15.67 20.25
CA ALA A 141 -10.88 16.55 19.79
C ALA A 141 -12.09 15.76 19.31
N PHE A 142 -11.87 14.67 18.57
CA PHE A 142 -12.92 13.77 18.09
C PHE A 142 -13.56 12.95 19.22
N LYS A 143 -12.85 12.79 20.34
CA LYS A 143 -13.26 11.99 21.51
C LYS A 143 -13.70 10.59 21.09
N ALA A 144 -12.83 9.91 20.35
CA ALA A 144 -13.07 8.56 19.85
C ALA A 144 -13.54 7.65 20.98
N THR A 145 -14.65 6.94 20.80
CA THR A 145 -15.10 5.94 21.78
C THR A 145 -14.46 4.58 21.54
N HIS A 146 -14.00 4.34 20.32
CA HIS A 146 -13.28 3.13 19.94
C HIS A 146 -12.14 3.51 18.99
N ILE A 147 -10.96 2.96 19.26
CA ILE A 147 -9.83 2.95 18.35
C ILE A 147 -9.78 1.54 17.77
N VAL A 148 -9.80 1.45 16.44
CA VAL A 148 -9.82 0.20 15.68
C VAL A 148 -8.53 0.12 14.88
N HIS A 149 -7.79 -0.98 15.01
CA HIS A 149 -6.57 -1.19 14.24
C HIS A 149 -6.90 -1.91 12.94
N LEU A 150 -6.33 -1.48 11.82
CA LEU A 150 -6.63 -2.09 10.53
C LEU A 150 -6.15 -3.56 10.47
N GLU A 151 -5.08 -3.87 11.21
CA GLU A 151 -4.48 -5.19 11.36
C GLU A 151 -5.44 -6.19 12.03
N SER A 152 -6.31 -5.72 12.93
CA SER A 152 -7.33 -6.49 13.65
C SER A 152 -8.76 -6.08 13.30
N PHE A 153 -8.95 -5.35 12.19
CA PHE A 153 -10.20 -4.65 11.87
C PHE A 153 -11.46 -5.50 12.07
N SER A 154 -11.51 -6.68 11.43
CA SER A 154 -12.67 -7.57 11.48
C SER A 154 -12.99 -8.06 12.89
N GLN A 155 -11.99 -8.20 13.76
CA GLN A 155 -12.18 -8.57 15.16
C GLN A 155 -12.68 -7.37 15.98
N ASP A 156 -12.09 -6.20 15.78
CA ASP A 156 -12.39 -4.98 16.52
C ASP A 156 -13.78 -4.40 16.19
N VAL A 157 -14.20 -4.46 14.92
CA VAL A 157 -15.48 -3.89 14.49
C VAL A 157 -16.67 -4.82 14.75
N LYS A 158 -16.45 -6.13 14.91
CA LYS A 158 -17.52 -7.10 15.17
C LYS A 158 -18.39 -6.76 16.39
N PRO A 159 -17.84 -6.49 17.60
CA PRO A 159 -18.66 -6.11 18.75
C PRO A 159 -19.36 -4.75 18.57
N ILE A 160 -18.77 -3.85 17.78
CA ILE A 160 -19.33 -2.52 17.50
C ILE A 160 -20.57 -2.67 16.60
N LEU A 161 -20.44 -3.40 15.50
CA LEU A 161 -21.54 -3.69 14.58
C LEU A 161 -22.65 -4.48 15.27
N ALA A 162 -22.32 -5.43 16.15
CA ALA A 162 -23.31 -6.16 16.93
C ALA A 162 -24.18 -5.24 17.80
N LYS A 163 -23.58 -4.24 18.46
CA LYS A 163 -24.32 -3.23 19.25
C LYS A 163 -25.22 -2.33 18.38
N MET A 164 -24.90 -2.21 17.10
CA MET A 164 -25.68 -1.44 16.14
C MET A 164 -26.66 -2.31 15.34
N GLU A 165 -26.89 -3.57 15.75
CA GLU A 165 -27.75 -4.54 15.05
C GLU A 165 -27.29 -4.84 13.60
N MET A 166 -26.03 -4.54 13.29
CA MET A 166 -25.38 -4.70 11.98
C MET A 166 -24.34 -5.83 11.97
N GLY A 167 -24.33 -6.70 12.99
CA GLY A 167 -23.36 -7.81 13.07
C GLY A 167 -23.39 -8.74 11.85
N HIS A 168 -24.52 -8.81 11.14
CA HIS A 168 -24.69 -9.60 9.94
C HIS A 168 -23.79 -9.15 8.76
N ILE A 169 -23.30 -7.91 8.75
CA ILE A 169 -22.43 -7.39 7.69
C ILE A 169 -21.14 -8.23 7.57
N LEU A 170 -20.62 -8.76 8.68
CA LEU A 170 -19.39 -9.56 8.69
C LEU A 170 -19.65 -11.07 8.55
N ASN A 171 -20.90 -11.49 8.29
CA ASN A 171 -21.20 -12.91 8.14
C ASN A 171 -20.46 -13.48 6.93
N GLY A 172 -19.70 -14.57 7.14
CA GLY A 172 -18.88 -15.18 6.08
C GLY A 172 -17.64 -14.38 5.70
N MET A 173 -17.31 -13.31 6.45
CA MET A 173 -16.08 -12.55 6.27
C MET A 173 -14.96 -13.14 7.11
N ASP A 174 -14.20 -14.05 6.52
CA ASP A 174 -12.90 -14.45 7.05
C ASP A 174 -11.76 -13.65 6.38
N GLN A 175 -10.54 -13.83 6.89
CA GLN A 175 -9.36 -13.16 6.38
C GLN A 175 -9.10 -13.48 4.89
N ASN A 176 -9.40 -14.71 4.45
CA ASN A 176 -9.20 -15.08 3.05
C ASN A 176 -10.19 -14.33 2.15
N LYS A 177 -11.47 -14.32 2.51
CA LYS A 177 -12.50 -13.61 1.76
C LYS A 177 -12.21 -12.11 1.68
N GLN A 178 -11.73 -11.50 2.77
CA GLN A 178 -11.33 -10.09 2.78
C GLN A 178 -10.19 -9.82 1.78
N VAL A 179 -9.16 -10.68 1.77
CA VAL A 179 -8.04 -10.55 0.80
C VAL A 179 -8.53 -10.71 -0.63
N GLU A 180 -9.42 -11.67 -0.89
CA GLU A 180 -10.01 -11.86 -2.23
C GLU A 180 -10.81 -10.65 -2.71
N LEU A 181 -11.63 -10.06 -1.83
CA LEU A 181 -12.38 -8.85 -2.13
C LEU A 181 -11.46 -7.67 -2.43
N GLU A 182 -10.36 -7.51 -1.67
CA GLU A 182 -9.37 -6.47 -1.94
C GLU A 182 -8.66 -6.68 -3.29
N MET A 183 -8.26 -7.92 -3.61
CA MET A 183 -7.64 -8.23 -4.91
C MET A 183 -8.56 -7.89 -6.07
N ASP A 184 -9.84 -8.32 -6.00
CA ASP A 184 -10.84 -7.99 -7.03
C ASP A 184 -11.05 -6.49 -7.15
N MET A 185 -11.19 -5.80 -6.02
CA MET A 185 -11.36 -4.35 -5.97
C MET A 185 -10.18 -3.63 -6.63
N LEU A 186 -8.95 -4.00 -6.31
CA LEU A 186 -7.74 -3.38 -6.90
C LEU A 186 -7.63 -3.66 -8.40
N ILE A 187 -7.88 -4.91 -8.83
CA ILE A 187 -7.88 -5.26 -10.26
C ILE A 187 -8.95 -4.44 -10.99
N ASN A 188 -10.19 -4.45 -10.53
CA ASN A 188 -11.29 -3.74 -11.18
C ASN A 188 -11.02 -2.25 -11.25
N TYR A 189 -10.66 -1.65 -10.12
CA TYR A 189 -10.38 -0.22 -9.99
C TYR A 189 -9.30 0.24 -10.97
N HIS A 190 -8.13 -0.42 -10.99
CA HIS A 190 -7.04 0.07 -11.83
C HIS A 190 -7.29 -0.16 -13.33
N PHE A 191 -7.94 -1.25 -13.72
CA PHE A 191 -8.29 -1.48 -15.14
C PHE A 191 -9.36 -0.51 -15.65
N GLU A 192 -10.29 -0.08 -14.79
CA GLU A 192 -11.27 0.96 -15.10
C GLU A 192 -10.60 2.33 -15.15
N ARG A 193 -9.82 2.67 -14.11
CA ARG A 193 -9.17 3.97 -13.94
C ARG A 193 -8.30 4.39 -15.11
N ILE A 194 -7.50 3.50 -15.66
CA ILE A 194 -6.64 3.84 -16.82
C ILE A 194 -7.42 4.00 -18.13
N LYS A 195 -8.69 3.58 -18.17
CA LYS A 195 -9.61 3.75 -19.30
C LYS A 195 -10.53 4.97 -19.13
N GLU A 196 -10.51 5.63 -17.98
CA GLU A 196 -11.32 6.83 -17.73
C GLU A 196 -10.92 7.97 -18.66
N ILE A 197 -11.91 8.52 -19.38
CA ILE A 197 -11.71 9.49 -20.49
C ILE A 197 -10.82 10.67 -20.08
N GLU A 198 -11.04 11.22 -18.88
CA GLU A 198 -10.34 12.42 -18.38
C GLU A 198 -8.82 12.23 -18.28
N VAL A 199 -8.37 11.01 -18.04
CA VAL A 199 -6.96 10.67 -17.82
C VAL A 199 -6.43 9.67 -18.84
N TYR A 200 -7.28 9.20 -19.74
CA TYR A 200 -6.97 8.14 -20.70
C TYR A 200 -5.76 8.48 -21.55
N MET A 201 -5.67 9.71 -22.06
CA MET A 201 -4.53 10.13 -22.88
C MET A 201 -3.19 10.07 -22.12
N PHE A 202 -3.21 10.42 -20.83
CA PHE A 202 -2.04 10.34 -19.96
C PHE A 202 -1.63 8.89 -19.71
N TYR A 203 -2.57 8.04 -19.29
CA TYR A 203 -2.22 6.65 -18.98
C TYR A 203 -1.86 5.85 -20.22
N ARG A 204 -2.52 6.09 -21.35
CA ARG A 204 -2.23 5.41 -22.62
C ARG A 204 -0.79 5.64 -23.09
N SER A 205 -0.18 6.78 -22.80
CA SER A 205 1.24 7.00 -23.12
C SER A 205 2.19 6.40 -22.08
N CYS A 206 1.73 6.25 -20.83
CA CYS A 206 2.58 5.84 -19.72
C CYS A 206 2.60 4.33 -19.41
N ILE A 207 1.49 3.61 -19.60
CA ILE A 207 1.35 2.20 -19.20
C ILE A 207 0.57 1.39 -20.24
N THR A 208 0.90 0.10 -20.38
CA THR A 208 0.10 -0.87 -21.13
C THR A 208 -0.75 -1.71 -20.18
N LEU A 209 -1.82 -2.34 -20.68
CA LEU A 209 -2.60 -3.28 -19.85
C LEU A 209 -1.76 -4.47 -19.34
N ARG A 210 -0.78 -4.91 -20.13
CA ARG A 210 0.17 -5.97 -19.77
C ARG A 210 1.07 -5.53 -18.60
N GLU A 211 1.60 -4.31 -18.66
CA GLU A 211 2.40 -3.73 -17.58
C GLU A 211 1.54 -3.54 -16.31
N LEU A 212 0.30 -3.06 -16.44
CA LEU A 212 -0.62 -2.93 -15.30
C LEU A 212 -0.87 -4.29 -14.63
N ALA A 213 -1.16 -5.33 -15.42
CA ALA A 213 -1.39 -6.66 -14.89
C ALA A 213 -0.16 -7.21 -14.15
N TYR A 214 1.04 -6.98 -14.70
CA TYR A 214 2.28 -7.33 -14.05
C TYR A 214 2.49 -6.58 -12.73
N ARG A 215 2.21 -5.26 -12.70
CA ARG A 215 2.28 -4.48 -11.45
C ARG A 215 1.31 -5.00 -10.40
N LEU A 216 0.05 -5.25 -10.76
CA LEU A 216 -0.94 -5.81 -9.83
C LEU A 216 -0.50 -7.15 -9.25
N TRP A 217 0.02 -8.06 -10.09
CA TRP A 217 0.59 -9.31 -9.61
C TRP A 217 1.70 -9.10 -8.58
N GLN A 218 2.68 -8.23 -8.87
CA GLN A 218 3.78 -7.94 -7.96
C GLN A 218 3.27 -7.33 -6.65
N THR A 219 2.30 -6.41 -6.71
CA THR A 219 1.65 -5.86 -5.52
C THR A 219 1.04 -6.96 -4.66
N PHE A 220 0.38 -7.96 -5.24
CA PHE A 220 -0.20 -9.07 -4.48
C PHE A 220 0.86 -10.00 -3.88
N GLN A 221 1.98 -10.22 -4.54
CA GLN A 221 3.10 -10.95 -3.93
C GLN A 221 3.68 -10.18 -2.74
N TRP A 222 3.92 -8.87 -2.91
CA TRP A 222 4.52 -8.02 -1.90
C TRP A 222 3.61 -7.76 -0.69
N LYS A 223 2.29 -7.75 -0.89
CA LYS A 223 1.30 -7.72 0.20
C LYS A 223 1.18 -9.09 0.92
N GLY A 224 1.80 -10.15 0.39
CA GLY A 224 1.64 -11.51 0.92
C GLY A 224 0.23 -12.05 0.67
N TYR A 225 -0.39 -11.70 -0.45
CA TYR A 225 -1.75 -12.14 -0.80
C TYR A 225 -1.76 -13.40 -1.66
N ILE A 226 -0.69 -13.66 -2.41
CA ILE A 226 -0.57 -14.85 -3.25
C ILE A 226 0.77 -15.56 -3.01
N ASP A 227 0.88 -16.79 -3.47
CA ASP A 227 2.09 -17.62 -3.38
C ASP A 227 3.33 -16.87 -3.91
N PRO A 228 4.35 -16.60 -3.07
CA PRO A 228 5.53 -15.85 -3.47
C PRO A 228 6.45 -16.62 -4.43
N GLU A 229 6.31 -17.94 -4.51
CA GLU A 229 7.12 -18.78 -5.41
C GLU A 229 6.50 -18.89 -6.80
N ARG A 230 5.25 -18.44 -6.97
CA ARG A 230 4.57 -18.50 -8.25
C ARG A 230 4.98 -17.32 -9.13
N THR A 231 5.25 -17.60 -10.40
CA THR A 231 5.61 -16.56 -11.38
C THR A 231 4.41 -16.17 -12.22
N TYR A 232 4.24 -14.87 -12.48
CA TYR A 232 3.21 -14.41 -13.42
C TYR A 232 3.57 -14.75 -14.85
N ILE A 233 2.65 -15.40 -15.57
CA ILE A 233 2.76 -15.62 -17.00
C ILE A 233 2.18 -14.39 -17.68
N VAL A 234 3.05 -13.47 -18.10
CA VAL A 234 2.61 -12.24 -18.77
C VAL A 234 2.06 -12.61 -20.16
N PRO A 235 0.81 -12.22 -20.49
CA PRO A 235 0.26 -12.42 -21.83
C PRO A 235 1.19 -11.86 -22.90
N ASP A 236 1.30 -12.48 -24.07
CA ASP A 236 2.09 -11.93 -25.18
C ASP A 236 1.39 -10.71 -25.83
N ASP A 237 2.06 -10.07 -26.78
CA ASP A 237 1.55 -8.88 -27.48
C ASP A 237 0.38 -9.16 -28.44
N THR A 238 0.04 -10.42 -28.69
CA THR A 238 -1.07 -10.82 -29.57
C THR A 238 -2.39 -10.98 -28.82
N TYR A 239 -2.35 -11.01 -27.47
CA TYR A 239 -3.56 -11.07 -26.65
C TYR A 239 -4.42 -9.83 -26.85
N ALA A 240 -5.72 -10.06 -27.05
CA ALA A 240 -6.70 -8.98 -27.07
C ALA A 240 -6.70 -8.24 -25.73
N GLU A 241 -6.65 -6.91 -25.77
CA GLU A 241 -6.68 -6.07 -24.56
C GLU A 241 -7.87 -6.38 -23.63
N SER A 242 -8.99 -6.84 -24.19
CA SER A 242 -10.19 -7.23 -23.46
C SER A 242 -10.01 -8.49 -22.59
N THR A 243 -9.02 -9.35 -22.89
CA THR A 243 -8.83 -10.63 -22.18
C THR A 243 -7.78 -10.57 -21.07
N ILE A 244 -6.87 -9.58 -21.11
CA ILE A 244 -5.75 -9.43 -20.15
C ILE A 244 -6.25 -9.39 -18.69
N LYS A 245 -7.34 -8.66 -18.42
CA LYS A 245 -7.93 -8.60 -17.07
C LYS A 245 -8.39 -9.97 -16.57
N ASN A 246 -9.10 -10.72 -17.41
CA ASN A 246 -9.67 -12.02 -17.04
C ASN A 246 -8.57 -13.08 -16.86
N ASP A 247 -7.51 -13.01 -17.67
CA ASP A 247 -6.32 -13.83 -17.49
C ASP A 247 -5.63 -13.53 -16.16
N LEU A 248 -5.39 -12.25 -15.84
CA LEU A 248 -4.81 -11.85 -14.55
C LEU A 248 -5.65 -12.38 -13.38
N VAL A 249 -6.97 -12.19 -13.39
CA VAL A 249 -7.87 -12.69 -12.34
C VAL A 249 -7.70 -14.20 -12.18
N THR A 250 -7.69 -14.96 -13.27
CA THR A 250 -7.53 -16.41 -13.26
C THR A 250 -6.18 -16.83 -12.65
N GLN A 251 -5.10 -16.16 -13.06
CA GLN A 251 -3.76 -16.47 -12.54
C GLN A 251 -3.62 -16.13 -11.06
N VAL A 252 -4.15 -14.97 -10.63
CA VAL A 252 -4.15 -14.52 -9.22
C VAL A 252 -4.93 -15.47 -8.34
N ARG A 253 -6.11 -15.95 -8.78
CA ARG A 253 -6.92 -16.93 -8.03
C ARG A 253 -6.16 -18.23 -7.80
N ARG A 254 -5.56 -18.78 -8.85
CA ARG A 254 -4.71 -19.98 -8.74
C ARG A 254 -3.50 -19.77 -7.80
N ALA A 255 -2.92 -18.57 -7.80
CA ALA A 255 -1.77 -18.25 -6.94
C ALA A 255 -2.19 -18.02 -5.48
N ARG A 256 -3.39 -17.50 -5.24
CA ARG A 256 -3.98 -17.42 -3.90
C ARG A 256 -4.21 -18.82 -3.36
N GLU A 257 -4.90 -19.67 -4.12
CA GLU A 257 -5.22 -21.05 -3.76
C GLU A 257 -3.95 -21.84 -3.39
N SER A 258 -2.89 -21.77 -4.20
CA SER A 258 -1.62 -22.46 -3.88
C SER A 258 -0.91 -21.87 -2.66
N GLY A 259 -1.11 -20.58 -2.39
CA GLY A 259 -0.54 -19.88 -1.23
C GLY A 259 -1.22 -20.23 0.09
N LEU A 260 -2.50 -20.63 0.10
CA LEU A 260 -3.23 -20.95 1.33
C LEU A 260 -2.55 -22.05 2.16
N GLY A 261 -1.88 -23.01 1.52
CA GLY A 261 -1.08 -24.04 2.19
C GLY A 261 0.31 -23.59 2.64
N LYS A 262 0.67 -22.32 2.42
CA LYS A 262 2.02 -21.74 2.63
C LYS A 262 1.96 -20.41 3.40
N ALA A 263 1.05 -20.30 4.38
CA ALA A 263 0.80 -19.05 5.10
C ALA A 263 2.07 -18.41 5.69
N ASP A 264 2.91 -19.18 6.37
CA ASP A 264 4.17 -18.70 6.96
C ASP A 264 5.13 -18.14 5.92
N LEU A 265 5.18 -18.77 4.73
CA LEU A 265 6.01 -18.32 3.62
C LEU A 265 5.49 -16.99 3.06
N MET A 266 4.17 -16.83 2.95
CA MET A 266 3.54 -15.58 2.49
C MET A 266 3.80 -14.43 3.48
N VAL A 267 3.68 -14.70 4.78
CA VAL A 267 4.02 -13.74 5.85
C VAL A 267 5.49 -13.35 5.76
N SER A 268 6.38 -14.34 5.69
CA SER A 268 7.83 -14.11 5.59
C SER A 268 8.23 -13.35 4.31
N ALA A 269 7.57 -13.61 3.18
CA ALA A 269 7.81 -12.89 1.93
C ALA A 269 7.40 -11.41 2.03
N ARG A 270 6.23 -11.14 2.62
CA ARG A 270 5.75 -9.77 2.89
C ARG A 270 6.72 -9.01 3.79
N GLU A 271 7.14 -9.61 4.89
CA GLU A 271 8.05 -9.00 5.86
C GLU A 271 9.43 -8.73 5.28
N ARG A 272 9.97 -9.68 4.49
CA ARG A 272 11.23 -9.47 3.76
C ARG A 272 11.12 -8.32 2.78
N PHE A 273 10.04 -8.24 2.00
CA PHE A 273 9.84 -7.12 1.07
C PHE A 273 9.77 -5.78 1.81
N GLN A 274 9.00 -5.71 2.90
CA GLN A 274 8.92 -4.52 3.74
C GLN A 274 10.31 -4.11 4.23
N ALA A 275 11.08 -5.04 4.82
CA ALA A 275 12.43 -4.75 5.28
C ALA A 275 13.34 -4.25 4.15
N GLN A 276 13.37 -4.92 3.00
CA GLN A 276 14.18 -4.52 1.85
C GLN A 276 13.86 -3.12 1.35
N VAL A 277 12.58 -2.75 1.33
CA VAL A 277 12.13 -1.43 0.89
C VAL A 277 12.49 -0.35 1.92
N TYR A 278 12.38 -0.61 3.22
CA TYR A 278 12.79 0.35 4.25
C TYR A 278 14.32 0.50 4.36
N GLN A 279 15.07 -0.56 4.08
CA GLN A 279 16.54 -0.53 4.02
C GLN A 279 17.09 0.37 2.91
N THR A 280 16.28 0.77 1.92
CA THR A 280 16.72 1.71 0.89
C THR A 280 16.78 3.16 1.37
N LEU A 281 16.16 3.46 2.51
CA LEU A 281 16.12 4.81 3.04
C LEU A 281 17.49 5.18 3.64
N PRO A 282 18.10 6.30 3.23
CA PRO A 282 19.24 6.85 3.95
C PRO A 282 18.91 7.05 5.42
N LYS A 283 19.89 6.87 6.30
CA LYS A 283 19.72 6.97 7.76
C LYS A 283 18.93 8.21 8.19
N TYR A 284 19.34 9.38 7.72
CA TYR A 284 18.68 10.65 8.04
C TYR A 284 17.20 10.66 7.63
N LEU A 285 16.86 10.03 6.50
CA LEU A 285 15.50 10.01 5.96
C LEU A 285 14.59 9.10 6.80
N PHE A 286 15.11 7.94 7.22
CA PHE A 286 14.39 7.05 8.11
C PHE A 286 14.24 7.64 9.53
N GLU A 287 15.27 8.31 10.07
CA GLU A 287 15.17 9.03 11.35
C GLU A 287 14.10 10.14 11.30
N ASN A 288 14.04 10.90 10.20
CA ASN A 288 12.97 11.87 9.98
C ASN A 288 11.59 11.21 9.90
N LEU A 289 11.49 10.01 9.32
CA LEU A 289 10.24 9.26 9.25
C LEU A 289 9.76 8.82 10.63
N MET A 290 10.68 8.38 11.48
CA MET A 290 10.43 8.04 12.88
C MET A 290 9.89 9.25 13.66
N ILE A 291 10.47 10.44 13.42
CA ILE A 291 10.00 11.69 14.02
C ILE A 291 8.59 12.05 13.52
N LYS A 292 8.35 11.96 12.20
CA LYS A 292 7.05 12.27 11.57
C LYS A 292 5.90 11.48 12.19
N TYR A 293 6.10 10.19 12.48
CA TYR A 293 5.06 9.31 13.02
C TYR A 293 5.14 9.08 14.53
N LYS A 294 6.08 9.73 15.24
CA LYS A 294 6.30 9.54 16.69
C LYS A 294 5.02 9.56 17.51
N THR A 295 4.18 10.56 17.29
CA THR A 295 2.91 10.72 18.02
C THR A 295 1.92 9.60 17.70
N ASP A 296 1.84 9.14 16.45
CA ASP A 296 0.96 8.01 16.09
C ASP A 296 1.43 6.72 16.76
N PHE A 297 2.76 6.49 16.79
CA PHE A 297 3.30 5.33 17.51
C PHE A 297 2.85 5.32 18.97
N GLN A 298 2.94 6.47 19.63
CA GLN A 298 2.59 6.63 21.05
C GLN A 298 1.09 6.57 21.34
N LEU A 299 0.28 7.23 20.50
CA LEU A 299 -1.17 7.30 20.73
C LEU A 299 -1.87 5.98 20.44
N PHE A 300 -1.32 5.18 19.53
CA PHE A 300 -2.01 4.01 18.97
C PHE A 300 -1.30 2.68 19.27
N GLY A 301 -0.24 2.68 20.08
CA GLY A 301 0.39 1.45 20.58
C GLY A 301 1.20 0.71 19.51
N TYR A 302 2.04 1.44 18.77
CA TYR A 302 2.90 0.88 17.72
C TYR A 302 4.40 1.06 18.02
N GLU A 303 4.78 1.30 19.27
CA GLU A 303 6.17 1.48 19.68
C GLU A 303 7.01 0.22 19.44
N ASP A 304 6.47 -0.97 19.67
CA ASP A 304 7.19 -2.23 19.43
C ASP A 304 7.56 -2.38 17.95
N THR A 305 6.63 -2.06 17.04
CA THR A 305 6.88 -2.06 15.60
C THR A 305 7.95 -1.06 15.21
N ARG A 306 7.89 0.15 15.79
CA ARG A 306 8.88 1.21 15.61
C ARG A 306 10.27 0.73 16.04
N ASP A 307 10.38 0.15 17.23
CA ASP A 307 11.66 -0.26 17.82
C ASP A 307 12.25 -1.48 17.12
N SER A 308 11.39 -2.42 16.70
CA SER A 308 11.78 -3.56 15.85
C SER A 308 12.35 -3.10 14.52
N MET A 309 11.67 -2.18 13.82
CA MET A 309 12.16 -1.64 12.55
C MET A 309 13.47 -0.86 12.72
N TYR A 310 13.56 0.00 13.74
CA TYR A 310 14.79 0.74 14.04
C TYR A 310 15.96 -0.22 14.32
N SER A 311 15.73 -1.25 15.13
CA SER A 311 16.75 -2.25 15.46
C SER A 311 17.20 -3.03 14.23
N SER A 312 16.27 -3.46 13.38
CA SER A 312 16.55 -4.19 12.14
C SER A 312 17.45 -3.38 11.17
N LEU A 313 17.25 -2.06 11.12
CA LEU A 313 17.97 -1.18 10.20
C LEU A 313 19.31 -0.67 10.73
N TYR A 314 19.48 -0.54 12.05
CA TYR A 314 20.68 0.11 12.63
C TYR A 314 21.51 -0.77 13.58
N ASN A 315 20.96 -1.88 14.07
CA ASN A 315 21.71 -2.81 14.93
C ASN A 315 22.30 -4.00 14.16
N SER A 316 21.97 -4.16 12.88
CA SER A 316 22.60 -5.15 11.99
C SER A 316 24.10 -4.85 11.75
N ASP A 317 24.52 -3.58 11.80
CA ASP A 317 25.92 -3.16 11.73
C ASP A 317 26.77 -3.60 12.96
N LEU A 318 26.14 -3.88 14.11
CA LEU A 318 26.87 -4.35 15.29
C LEU A 318 27.15 -5.85 15.22
N THR A 319 26.30 -6.64 14.55
CA THR A 319 26.46 -8.09 14.45
C THR A 319 27.58 -8.54 13.49
N GLU A 320 27.96 -7.75 12.49
CA GLU A 320 29.15 -8.02 11.65
C GLU A 320 30.46 -7.60 12.32
N THR A 321 30.39 -6.67 13.29
CA THR A 321 31.58 -6.23 14.03
C THR A 321 31.95 -7.22 15.16
N TYR A 322 30.98 -7.90 15.77
CA TYR A 322 31.23 -8.89 16.83
C TYR A 322 31.63 -10.29 16.33
N THR A 323 31.31 -10.66 15.09
CA THR A 323 31.79 -11.93 14.49
C THR A 323 33.23 -11.85 14.01
N ASN A 324 33.73 -10.65 13.63
CA ASN A 324 35.12 -10.44 13.21
C ASN A 324 36.11 -10.13 14.35
N LEU A 325 35.63 -9.83 15.56
CA LEU A 325 36.49 -9.66 16.74
C LEU A 325 36.75 -10.98 17.49
N ASN A 326 35.91 -12.01 17.29
CA ASN A 326 36.06 -13.33 17.93
C ASN A 326 36.80 -14.38 17.08
N SER A 327 37.17 -14.07 15.84
CA SER A 327 37.97 -14.95 14.96
C SER A 327 39.49 -14.71 15.05
N ASN A 328 39.94 -13.63 15.70
CA ASN A 328 41.37 -13.28 15.86
C ASN A 328 41.97 -13.62 17.24
N GLN A 329 41.31 -14.44 18.06
CA GLN A 329 41.81 -14.88 19.37
C GLN A 329 42.02 -16.39 19.52
N LYS A 330 42.12 -17.13 18.41
CA LYS A 330 42.55 -18.54 18.40
C LYS A 330 43.64 -18.76 17.36
N ASN A 331 44.84 -18.24 17.66
CA ASN A 331 46.11 -18.73 17.13
C ASN A 331 47.23 -18.14 17.98
N SER A 332 47.51 -18.81 19.10
CA SER A 332 48.73 -18.69 19.90
C SER A 332 48.96 -20.01 20.59
#